data_AF-A0A451A701-F1
#
_entry.id   AF-A0A451A701-F1
#
_cell.length_a   1.000
_cell.length_b   1.000
_cell.length_c   1.000
_cell.angle_alpha   90.00
_cell.angle_beta   90.00
_cell.angle_gamma   90.00
#
_symmetry.space_group_name_H-M   'P 1'
#
loop_
_entity.id
_entity.type
_entity.pdbx_description
1 polymer ?
#
loop_
_entity_poly.entity_id
_entity_poly.type
_entity_poly.pdbx_seq_one_letter_code
_entity_poly.pdbx_strand_id
1 'polypeptide(L)'
;MSENTLTLENRILQAVRGTLVDVIRDTTTRPGLEHPLSERTREEIRLCLDLITARQRDMAEIAGKPFNERPIFVDQTPCKKATRDHE
;
A
#
# COMPACT_ATOMS: atom_id res chain seq x y z
N MET A 1 18.31 -0.80 -16.38
CA MET A 1 18.09 -0.77 -14.91
C MET A 1 18.51 -2.13 -14.39
N SER A 2 19.50 -2.21 -13.51
CA SER A 2 20.03 -3.49 -13.01
C SER A 2 19.05 -4.14 -12.02
N GLU A 3 18.92 -5.47 -12.01
CA GLU A 3 17.96 -6.15 -11.11
C GLU A 3 18.16 -5.81 -9.62
N ASN A 4 19.41 -5.64 -9.20
CA ASN A 4 19.76 -5.25 -7.82
C ASN A 4 19.22 -3.85 -7.42
N THR A 5 19.09 -2.92 -8.38
CA THR A 5 18.52 -1.59 -8.06
C THR A 5 17.01 -1.68 -7.88
N LEU A 6 16.33 -2.54 -8.66
CA LEU A 6 14.90 -2.78 -8.54
C LEU A 6 14.54 -3.54 -7.25
N THR A 7 15.39 -4.43 -6.76
CA THR A 7 15.15 -5.11 -5.48
C THR A 7 15.35 -4.18 -4.30
N LEU A 8 16.39 -3.33 -4.32
CA LEU A 8 16.62 -2.33 -3.28
C LEU A 8 15.50 -1.29 -3.24
N GLU A 9 15.11 -0.76 -4.40
CA GLU A 9 14.04 0.24 -4.51
C GLU A 9 12.71 -0.30 -3.96
N ASN A 10 12.33 -1.53 -4.31
CA ASN A 10 11.14 -2.19 -3.76
C ASN A 10 11.18 -2.27 -2.23
N ARG A 11 12.33 -2.65 -1.65
CA ARG A 11 12.49 -2.74 -0.18
C ARG A 11 12.35 -1.38 0.49
N ILE A 12 12.93 -0.33 -0.10
CA ILE A 12 12.81 1.04 0.41
C ILE A 12 11.35 1.49 0.36
N LEU A 13 10.67 1.33 -0.78
CA LEU A 13 9.27 1.71 -0.95
C LEU A 13 8.35 0.96 0.03
N GLN A 14 8.61 -0.33 0.25
CA GLN A 14 7.85 -1.13 1.21
C GLN A 14 8.06 -0.65 2.66
N ALA A 15 9.30 -0.35 3.05
CA ALA A 15 9.62 0.17 4.38
C ALA A 15 8.94 1.53 4.61
N VAL A 16 9.08 2.47 3.68
CA VAL A 16 8.50 3.82 3.78
C VAL A 16 6.97 3.74 3.84
N ARG A 17 6.34 2.95 2.97
CA ARG A 17 4.88 2.74 2.99
C ARG A 17 4.42 2.21 4.35
N GLY A 18 5.10 1.20 4.90
CA GLY A 18 4.80 0.64 6.21
C GLY A 18 4.87 1.69 7.32
N THR A 19 5.97 2.44 7.38
CA THR A 19 6.14 3.52 8.36
C THR A 19 5.06 4.59 8.26
N LEU A 20 4.68 5.02 7.05
CA LEU A 20 3.60 6.00 6.89
C LEU A 20 2.24 5.46 7.34
N VAL A 21 1.96 4.17 7.09
CA VAL A 21 0.74 3.51 7.58
C VAL A 21 0.73 3.43 9.11
N ASP A 22 1.86 3.10 9.74
CA ASP A 22 1.97 3.08 11.21
C ASP A 22 1.75 4.48 11.80
N VAL A 23 2.33 5.52 11.18
CA VAL A 23 2.08 6.91 11.58
C VAL A 23 0.60 7.27 11.46
N ILE A 24 -0.06 6.89 10.36
CA ILE A 24 -1.52 7.11 10.21
C ILE A 24 -2.27 6.39 11.34
N ARG A 25 -1.92 5.14 11.64
CA ARG A 25 -2.58 4.36 12.70
C ARG A 25 -2.45 5.01 14.06
N ASP A 26 -1.25 5.49 14.40
CA ASP A 26 -0.96 6.12 15.69
C ASP A 26 -1.57 7.52 15.83
N THR A 27 -1.77 8.21 14.70
CA THR A 27 -2.31 9.57 14.68
C THR A 27 -3.82 9.64 14.44
N THR A 28 -4.46 8.52 14.06
CA THR A 28 -5.91 8.47 13.81
C THR A 28 -6.67 8.71 15.12
N THR A 29 -7.36 9.85 15.21
CA THR A 29 -8.21 10.21 16.34
C THR A 29 -9.66 9.81 16.11
N ARG A 30 -10.44 9.73 17.20
CA ARG A 30 -11.89 9.54 17.11
C ARG A 30 -12.55 10.79 16.49
N PRO A 31 -13.67 10.64 15.76
CA PRO A 31 -14.41 11.78 15.25
C PRO A 31 -14.76 12.78 16.37
N GLY A 32 -14.53 14.06 16.12
CA GLY A 32 -14.77 15.14 17.10
C GLY A 32 -13.58 15.47 18.00
N LEU A 33 -12.48 14.72 17.92
CA LEU A 33 -11.20 15.10 18.52
C LEU A 33 -10.27 15.71 17.48
N GLU A 34 -9.52 16.72 17.87
CA GLU A 34 -8.52 17.35 17.01
C GLU A 34 -7.42 16.34 16.65
N HIS A 35 -7.02 16.33 15.38
CA HIS A 35 -6.00 15.43 14.87
C HIS A 35 -4.60 15.96 15.26
N PRO A 36 -3.66 15.13 15.74
CA PRO A 36 -2.36 15.59 16.22
C PRO A 36 -1.46 16.15 15.11
N LEU A 37 -1.70 15.74 13.86
CA LEU A 37 -1.05 16.30 12.68
C LEU A 37 -1.94 17.34 11.99
N SER A 38 -1.31 18.38 11.45
CA SER A 38 -1.98 19.39 10.63
C SER A 38 -2.63 18.80 9.39
N GLU A 39 -3.69 19.45 8.89
CA GLU A 39 -4.37 19.11 7.64
C GLU A 39 -3.38 18.92 6.48
N ARG A 40 -2.49 19.90 6.30
CA ARG A 40 -1.44 19.88 5.28
C ARG A 40 -0.55 18.64 5.37
N THR A 41 -0.08 18.31 6.57
CA THR A 41 0.79 17.13 6.77
C THR A 41 0.08 15.84 6.38
N ARG A 42 -1.22 15.72 6.69
CA ARG A 42 -2.01 14.53 6.33
C ARG A 42 -2.21 14.42 4.82
N GLU A 43 -2.42 15.54 4.14
CA GLU A 43 -2.51 15.60 2.67
C GLU A 43 -1.19 15.21 2.02
N GLU A 44 -0.06 15.72 2.54
CA GLU A 44 1.28 15.35 2.08
C GLU A 44 1.53 13.83 2.27
N ILE A 45 1.10 13.24 3.38
CA ILE A 45 1.19 11.78 3.60
C ILE A 45 0.39 11.00 2.55
N ARG A 46 -0.85 11.43 2.24
CA ARG A 46 -1.68 10.78 1.20
C ARG A 46 -1.01 10.84 -0.16
N LEU A 47 -0.52 12.02 -0.56
CA LEU A 47 0.21 12.20 -1.81
C LEU A 47 1.44 11.30 -1.90
N CYS A 48 2.20 11.19 -0.80
CA CYS A 48 3.37 10.31 -0.74
C CYS A 48 2.99 8.84 -0.94
N LEU A 49 1.90 8.38 -0.31
CA LEU A 49 1.41 7.01 -0.47
C LEU A 49 0.94 6.73 -1.91
N ASP A 50 0.32 7.70 -2.58
CA ASP A 50 -0.07 7.59 -3.99
C ASP A 50 1.16 7.44 -4.90
N LEU A 51 2.19 8.26 -4.69
CA LEU A 51 3.45 8.19 -5.44
C LEU A 51 4.17 6.85 -5.24
N ILE A 52 4.23 6.35 -4.00
CA ILE A 52 4.81 5.03 -3.71
C ILE A 52 4.03 3.94 -4.44
N THR A 53 2.70 3.99 -4.40
CA THR A 53 1.83 3.00 -5.04
C THR A 53 2.00 3.01 -6.55
N ALA A 54 2.04 4.20 -7.17
CA ALA A 54 2.30 4.34 -8.60
C ALA A 54 3.64 3.70 -8.98
N ARG A 55 4.70 3.97 -8.21
CA ARG A 55 6.01 3.38 -8.47
C ARG A 55 6.03 1.87 -8.29
N GLN A 56 5.40 1.35 -7.25
CA GLN A 56 5.31 -0.10 -7.01
C GLN A 56 4.56 -0.81 -8.15
N ARG A 57 3.55 -0.15 -8.73
CA ARG A 57 2.83 -0.65 -9.90
C ARG A 57 3.74 -0.75 -11.12
N ASP A 58 4.48 0.31 -11.45
CA ASP A 58 5.45 0.30 -12.56
C ASP A 58 6.46 -0.85 -12.40
N MET A 59 6.96 -1.06 -11.18
CA MET A 59 7.90 -2.14 -10.88
C MET A 59 7.29 -3.53 -11.05
N ALA A 60 6.02 -3.71 -10.66
CA ALA A 60 5.30 -4.96 -10.84
C ALA A 60 5.02 -5.26 -12.32
N GLU A 61 4.67 -4.23 -13.11
CA GLU A 61 4.50 -4.32 -14.57
C GLU A 61 5.81 -4.75 -15.25
N ILE A 62 6.95 -4.14 -14.87
CA ILE A 62 8.28 -4.54 -15.36
C ILE A 62 8.61 -5.99 -14.99
N ALA A 63 8.24 -6.43 -13.78
CA ALA A 63 8.48 -7.79 -13.30
C ALA A 63 7.49 -8.83 -13.86
N GLY A 64 6.50 -8.41 -14.67
CA GLY A 64 5.44 -9.28 -15.18
C GLY A 64 4.52 -9.85 -14.09
N LYS A 65 4.47 -9.23 -12.90
CA LYS A 65 3.64 -9.67 -11.78
C LYS A 65 2.35 -8.87 -11.75
N PRO A 66 1.18 -9.51 -11.53
CA PRO A 66 -0.08 -8.78 -11.39
C PRO A 66 -0.05 -7.93 -10.12
N PHE A 67 -0.15 -6.60 -10.28
CA PHE A 67 -0.30 -5.66 -9.18
C PHE A 67 -1.77 -5.61 -8.71
N ASN A 68 -2.24 -6.70 -8.11
CA ASN A 68 -3.63 -6.85 -7.64
C ASN A 68 -3.68 -7.09 -6.11
N GLU A 69 -2.91 -6.32 -5.32
CA GLU A 69 -3.07 -6.30 -3.87
C GLU A 69 -4.29 -5.45 -3.48
N ARG A 70 -5.49 -6.02 -3.63
CA ARG A 70 -6.68 -5.43 -2.98
C ARG A 70 -6.55 -5.64 -1.46
N PRO A 71 -6.66 -4.60 -0.63
CA PRO A 71 -6.71 -4.76 0.81
C PRO A 71 -7.83 -5.71 1.20
N ILE A 72 -7.49 -6.81 1.88
CA ILE A 72 -8.49 -7.72 2.46
C ILE A 72 -8.80 -7.17 3.85
N PHE A 73 -10.05 -6.77 4.08
CA PHE A 73 -10.48 -6.39 5.41
C PHE A 73 -10.36 -7.60 6.34
N VAL A 74 -9.94 -7.37 7.59
CA VAL A 74 -9.77 -8.43 8.60
C VAL A 74 -11.04 -9.25 8.84
N ASP A 75 -12.21 -8.67 8.58
CA ASP A 75 -13.51 -9.34 8.72
C ASP A 75 -13.97 -10.06 7.43
N GLN A 76 -13.24 -9.89 6.31
CA GLN A 76 -13.55 -10.54 5.05
C GLN A 76 -12.81 -11.87 4.96
N THR A 77 -13.53 -12.97 5.18
CA THR A 77 -13.06 -14.29 4.76
C THR A 77 -12.90 -14.27 3.23
N PRO A 78 -11.73 -14.64 2.66
CA PRO A 78 -11.56 -14.64 1.22
C PRO A 78 -12.62 -15.54 0.58
N CYS A 79 -13.46 -14.99 -0.30
CA CYS A 79 -14.38 -15.77 -1.10
C CYS A 79 -13.53 -16.75 -1.91
N LYS A 80 -13.57 -18.04 -1.55
CA LYS A 80 -12.84 -19.08 -2.25
C LYS A 80 -13.31 -19.07 -3.69
N LYS A 81 -12.39 -18.81 -4.62
CA LYS A 81 -12.67 -18.92 -6.06
C LYS A 81 -13.13 -20.36 -6.27
N ALA A 82 -14.41 -20.54 -6.57
CA ALA A 82 -14.95 -21.84 -6.94
C ALA A 82 -14.19 -22.31 -8.19
N THR A 83 -13.28 -23.26 -8.04
CA THR A 83 -12.79 -24.08 -9.12
C THR A 83 -14.02 -24.79 -9.70
N ARG A 84 -14.49 -24.32 -10.86
CA ARG A 84 -15.38 -25.12 -11.69
C ARG A 84 -14.47 -26.10 -12.43
N ASP A 85 -14.45 -27.33 -11.94
CA ASP A 85 -14.00 -28.46 -12.72
C ASP A 85 -14.96 -28.58 -13.92
N HIS A 86 -14.44 -28.38 -15.13
CA HIS A 86 -15.16 -28.68 -16.36
C HIS A 86 -14.79 -30.09 -16.80
N GLU A 87 -15.81 -30.96 -16.76
CA GLU A 87 -15.92 -32.23 -17.49
C GLU A 87 -15.95 -32.01 -19.01
#